data_AF-A0A086ML54-F1
#
_entry.id   AF-A0A086ML54-F1
#
_cell.length_a   1.000
_cell.length_b   1.000
_cell.length_c   1.000
_cell.angle_alpha   90.00
_cell.angle_beta   90.00
_cell.angle_gamma   90.00
#
_symmetry.space_group_name_H-M   'P 1'
#
loop_
_entity.id
_entity.type
_entity.pdbx_description
1 polymer ?
#
loop_
_entity_poly.entity_id
_entity_poly.type
_entity_poly.pdbx_seq_one_letter_code
_entity_poly.pdbx_strand_id
1 'polypeptide(L)'
;MKRFAKGLTVLNILALIVTALAVWLLDRRSAIEMFDIATYVGLGMGALGALMFFGSARGVSASAAMAASAADQPSRIMDALWGDKTSSISTGALFVLAGLTWLAIAWPLSILFGTGP
;
A
#
# COMPACT_ATOMS: atom_id res chain seq x y z
N MET A 1 -2.55 9.56 -13.88
CA MET A 1 -2.55 8.11 -14.23
C MET A 1 -1.16 7.48 -14.27
N LYS A 2 -0.20 7.94 -15.08
CA LYS A 2 1.16 7.31 -15.17
C LYS A 2 1.88 7.14 -13.82
N ARG A 3 1.80 8.12 -12.91
CA ARG A 3 2.40 8.06 -11.56
C ARG A 3 1.72 7.02 -10.65
N PHE A 4 0.40 6.91 -10.74
CA PHE A 4 -0.39 5.94 -9.98
C PHE A 4 -0.08 4.50 -10.41
N ALA A 5 -0.07 4.25 -11.73
CA ALA A 5 0.30 2.94 -12.27
C ALA A 5 1.72 2.54 -11.84
N LYS A 6 2.71 3.45 -11.93
CA LYS A 6 4.07 3.20 -11.44
C LYS A 6 4.09 2.83 -9.95
N GLY A 7 3.38 3.59 -9.11
CA GLY A 7 3.31 3.31 -7.67
C GLY A 7 2.70 1.93 -7.38
N LEU A 8 1.59 1.60 -8.05
CA LEU A 8 0.93 0.31 -7.91
C LEU A 8 1.82 -0.85 -8.36
N THR A 9 2.54 -0.69 -9.48
CA THR A 9 3.49 -1.69 -9.98
C THR A 9 4.65 -1.90 -8.99
N VAL A 10 5.25 -0.83 -8.48
CA VAL A 10 6.34 -0.93 -7.50
C VAL A 10 5.88 -1.65 -6.23
N LEU A 11 4.69 -1.33 -5.72
CA LEU A 11 4.14 -1.98 -4.53
C LEU A 11 3.87 -3.47 -4.74
N ASN A 12 3.37 -3.88 -5.92
CA ASN A 12 3.15 -5.30 -6.23
C ASN A 12 4.47 -6.06 -6.44
N ILE A 13 5.49 -5.43 -7.04
CA ILE A 13 6.83 -6.03 -7.13
C ILE A 13 7.42 -6.22 -5.73
N LEU A 14 7.25 -5.24 -4.85
CA LEU A 14 7.68 -5.35 -3.45
C LEU A 14 6.94 -6.49 -2.75
N ALA A 15 5.62 -6.61 -2.94
CA ALA A 15 4.81 -7.68 -2.37
C ALA A 15 5.29 -9.06 -2.81
N LEU A 16 5.65 -9.22 -4.09
CA LEU A 16 6.25 -10.44 -4.63
C LEU A 16 7.58 -10.77 -3.94
N ILE A 17 8.48 -9.79 -3.80
CA ILE A 17 9.78 -9.97 -3.14
C ILE A 17 9.59 -10.37 -1.67
N VAL A 18 8.69 -9.69 -0.95
CA VAL A 18 8.39 -9.98 0.46
C VAL A 18 7.79 -11.38 0.61
N THR A 19 6.88 -11.78 -0.29
CA THR A 19 6.31 -13.12 -0.32
C THR A 19 7.39 -14.17 -0.56
N ALA A 20 8.25 -13.98 -1.56
CA ALA A 20 9.35 -14.90 -1.86
C ALA A 20 10.35 -15.02 -0.70
N LEU A 21 10.68 -13.90 -0.05
CA LEU A 21 11.55 -13.88 1.13
C LEU A 21 10.91 -14.60 2.31
N ALA A 22 9.62 -14.37 2.58
CA ALA A 22 8.90 -15.03 3.66
C ALA A 22 8.77 -16.54 3.43
N VAL A 23 8.52 -16.97 2.19
CA VAL A 23 8.51 -18.37 1.79
C VAL A 23 9.87 -19.02 2.02
N TRP A 24 10.96 -18.34 1.62
CA TRP A 24 12.32 -18.84 1.82
C TRP A 24 12.70 -18.94 3.30
N LEU A 25 12.40 -17.92 4.11
CA LEU A 25 12.72 -17.90 5.55
C LEU A 25 11.93 -18.93 6.36
N LEU A 26 10.69 -19.22 5.96
CA LEU A 26 9.81 -20.16 6.66
C LEU A 26 9.90 -21.59 6.10
N ASP A 27 10.83 -21.84 5.16
CA ASP A 27 11.01 -23.10 4.42
C ASP A 27 9.68 -23.70 3.91
N ARG A 28 8.77 -22.84 3.46
CA ARG A 28 7.46 -23.28 2.94
C ARG A 28 7.63 -23.75 1.51
N ARG A 29 7.26 -25.01 1.26
CA ARG A 29 7.45 -25.66 -0.05
C ARG A 29 6.14 -26.07 -0.71
N SER A 30 5.05 -26.13 0.06
CA SER A 30 3.73 -26.41 -0.46
C SER A 30 3.13 -25.18 -1.15
N ALA A 31 2.50 -25.40 -2.31
CA ALA A 31 1.77 -24.35 -3.04
C ALA A 31 0.69 -23.68 -2.16
N ILE A 32 0.05 -24.44 -1.26
CA ILE A 32 -0.96 -23.95 -0.32
C ILE A 32 -0.32 -23.00 0.69
N GLU A 33 0.82 -23.38 1.27
CA GLU A 33 1.53 -22.55 2.26
C GLU A 33 2.09 -21.26 1.63
N MET A 34 2.57 -21.34 0.39
CA MET A 34 3.01 -20.16 -0.37
C MET A 34 1.84 -19.21 -0.65
N PHE A 35 0.65 -19.75 -0.95
CA PHE A 35 -0.55 -18.94 -1.15
C PHE A 35 -1.05 -18.29 0.15
N ASP A 36 -0.99 -18.99 1.28
CA ASP A 36 -1.33 -18.43 2.59
C ASP A 36 -0.41 -17.23 2.91
N ILE A 37 0.90 -17.37 2.70
CA ILE A 37 1.86 -16.26 2.88
C ILE A 37 1.53 -15.09 1.95
N ALA A 38 1.29 -15.35 0.66
CA ALA A 38 0.92 -14.31 -0.30
C ALA A 38 -0.36 -13.56 0.13
N THR A 39 -1.32 -14.29 0.68
CA THR A 39 -2.58 -13.75 1.22
C THR A 39 -2.31 -12.87 2.44
N TYR A 40 -1.48 -13.32 3.39
CA TYR A 40 -1.11 -12.50 4.55
C TYR A 40 -0.37 -11.22 4.16
N VAL A 41 0.50 -11.28 3.15
CA VAL A 41 1.18 -10.08 2.62
C VAL A 41 0.16 -9.11 2.01
N GLY A 42 -0.78 -9.60 1.21
CA GLY A 42 -1.84 -8.79 0.61
C GLY A 42 -2.76 -8.14 1.64
N LEU A 43 -3.22 -8.92 2.63
CA LEU A 43 -4.02 -8.43 3.75
C LEU A 43 -3.24 -7.43 4.62
N GLY A 44 -1.96 -7.68 4.89
CA GLY A 44 -1.10 -6.78 5.65
C GLY A 44 -0.91 -5.44 4.94
N MET A 45 -0.66 -5.45 3.64
CA MET A 45 -0.59 -4.23 2.83
C MET A 45 -1.92 -3.47 2.81
N GLY A 46 -3.03 -4.19 2.64
CA GLY A 46 -4.37 -3.61 2.67
C GLY A 46 -4.69 -2.97 4.02
N ALA A 47 -4.39 -3.66 5.12
CA ALA A 47 -4.60 -3.17 6.48
C ALA A 47 -3.72 -1.95 6.79
N LEU A 48 -2.44 -1.97 6.42
CA LEU A 48 -1.55 -0.81 6.55
C LEU A 48 -2.07 0.39 5.76
N GLY A 49 -2.52 0.16 4.53
CA GLY A 49 -3.14 1.20 3.71
C GLY A 49 -4.40 1.79 4.35
N ALA A 50 -5.27 0.93 4.90
CA ALA A 50 -6.49 1.36 5.59
C ALA A 50 -6.16 2.17 6.86
N LEU A 51 -5.17 1.75 7.64
CA LEU A 51 -4.71 2.49 8.83
C LEU A 51 -4.12 3.85 8.47
N MET A 52 -3.29 3.93 7.42
CA MET A 52 -2.75 5.20 6.92
C MET A 52 -3.84 6.12 6.40
N PHE A 53 -4.81 5.58 5.66
CA PHE A 53 -5.94 6.33 5.13
C PHE A 53 -6.82 6.89 6.26
N PHE A 54 -7.20 6.04 7.21
CA PHE A 54 -8.02 6.43 8.36
C PHE A 54 -7.29 7.39 9.31
N GLY A 55 -5.99 7.18 9.53
CA GLY A 55 -5.12 8.09 10.29
C GLY A 55 -5.02 9.47 9.65
N SER A 56 -4.90 9.53 8.31
CA SER A 56 -4.89 10.81 7.58
C SER A 56 -6.21 11.58 7.72
N ALA A 57 -7.35 10.87 7.78
CA ALA A 57 -8.66 11.48 8.00
C ALA A 57 -8.86 11.99 9.45
N ARG A 58 -8.25 11.34 10.45
CA ARG A 58 -8.30 11.76 11.87
C ARG A 58 -7.26 12.83 12.23
N GLY A 59 -6.18 12.95 11.46
CA GLY A 59 -5.11 13.94 11.66
C GLY A 59 -5.47 15.39 11.30
N VAL A 60 -6.66 15.63 10.72
CA VAL A 60 -7.15 16.98 10.37
C VAL A 60 -7.23 17.90 11.59
N SER A 61 -7.43 17.36 12.79
CA SER A 61 -7.43 18.14 14.05
C SER A 61 -6.04 18.61 14.50
N ALA A 62 -4.95 17.96 14.07
CA ALA A 62 -3.57 18.40 14.33
C ALA A 62 -3.06 19.38 13.25
N SER A 63 -3.61 19.30 12.04
CA SER A 63 -3.36 20.24 10.93
C SER A 63 -3.85 21.65 11.24
N ALA A 64 -4.96 21.82 11.95
CA ALA A 64 -5.46 23.16 12.32
C ALA A 64 -4.49 23.95 13.23
N ALA A 65 -3.77 23.26 14.13
CA ALA A 65 -2.77 23.89 15.00
C ALA A 65 -1.47 24.24 14.26
N MET A 66 -1.05 23.43 13.28
CA MET A 66 0.09 23.76 12.41
C MET A 66 -0.28 24.80 11.34
N ALA A 67 -1.53 24.85 10.87
CA ALA A 67 -2.05 25.87 9.97
C ALA A 67 -2.13 27.25 10.67
N ALA A 68 -2.43 27.29 11.97
CA ALA A 68 -2.39 28.52 12.76
C ALA A 68 -0.96 29.08 12.92
N SER A 69 0.06 28.22 13.08
CA SER A 69 1.46 28.64 13.09
C SER A 69 2.02 28.94 11.69
N ALA A 70 1.46 28.35 10.64
CA ALA A 70 1.85 28.60 9.25
C ALA A 70 1.25 29.89 8.67
N ALA A 71 0.21 30.47 9.30
CA ALA A 71 -0.35 31.77 8.91
C ALA A 71 0.68 32.91 8.98
N ASP A 72 1.73 32.76 9.80
CA ASP A 72 2.86 33.67 9.88
C ASP A 72 3.89 33.51 8.74
N GLN A 73 3.77 32.49 7.89
CA GLN A 73 4.69 32.22 6.77
C GLN A 73 3.94 31.80 5.48
N PRO A 74 3.41 32.76 4.70
CA PRO A 74 2.58 32.49 3.53
C PRO A 74 3.28 31.67 2.42
N SER A 75 4.61 31.70 2.33
CA SER A 75 5.38 30.88 1.38
C SER A 75 5.30 29.38 1.68
N ARG A 76 5.27 28.98 2.97
CA ARG A 76 5.17 27.58 3.39
C ARG A 76 3.76 27.01 3.24
N ILE A 77 2.73 27.83 3.42
CA ILE A 77 1.33 27.45 3.14
C ILE A 77 1.16 27.17 1.65
N MET A 78 1.78 27.97 0.78
CA MET A 78 1.74 27.77 -0.66
C MET A 78 2.36 26.41 -1.01
N ASP A 79 3.58 26.11 -0.55
CA ASP A 79 4.21 24.79 -0.78
C ASP A 79 3.41 23.62 -0.22
N ALA A 80 2.78 23.78 0.95
CA ALA A 80 1.90 22.77 1.53
C ALA A 80 0.63 22.56 0.67
N LEU A 81 -0.02 23.63 0.21
CA LEU A 81 -1.20 23.59 -0.67
C LEU A 81 -0.87 23.05 -2.07
N TRP A 82 0.31 23.35 -2.61
CA TRP A 82 0.78 22.81 -3.90
C TRP A 82 1.23 21.35 -3.78
N GLY A 83 1.82 20.95 -2.66
CA GLY A 83 2.07 19.55 -2.31
C GLY A 83 0.77 18.75 -2.16
N ASP A 84 -0.25 19.35 -1.54
CA ASP A 84 -1.57 18.74 -1.34
C ASP A 84 -2.32 18.57 -2.68
N LYS A 85 -2.33 19.60 -3.54
CA LYS A 85 -2.92 19.53 -4.90
C LYS A 85 -2.26 18.53 -5.84
N THR A 86 -0.97 18.23 -5.65
CA THR A 86 -0.25 17.24 -6.48
C THR A 86 -0.32 15.81 -5.93
N SER A 87 -0.83 15.63 -4.70
CA SER A 87 -0.95 14.35 -4.00
C SER A 87 -2.38 13.79 -4.00
N SER A 88 -3.16 14.02 -5.07
CA SER A 88 -4.61 13.73 -5.16
C SER A 88 -5.05 12.27 -4.94
N ILE A 89 -4.13 11.38 -4.56
CA ILE A 89 -4.41 10.01 -4.13
C ILE A 89 -3.68 9.81 -2.80
N SER A 90 -4.46 9.73 -1.72
CA SER A 90 -3.95 9.38 -0.39
C SER A 90 -3.07 8.13 -0.48
N THR A 91 -1.82 8.21 -0.01
CA THR A 91 -0.87 7.08 0.00
C THR A 91 -1.48 5.83 0.64
N GLY A 92 -2.38 5.99 1.61
CA GLY A 92 -3.14 4.89 2.19
C GLY A 92 -4.04 4.17 1.18
N ALA A 93 -4.76 4.92 0.33
CA ALA A 93 -5.59 4.34 -0.72
C ALA A 93 -4.76 3.59 -1.78
N LEU A 94 -3.55 4.07 -2.09
CA LEU A 94 -2.60 3.37 -2.95
C LEU A 94 -2.18 2.01 -2.38
N PHE A 95 -1.93 1.94 -1.07
CA PHE A 95 -1.60 0.68 -0.38
C PHE A 95 -2.79 -0.28 -0.33
N VAL A 96 -4.01 0.22 -0.07
CA VAL A 96 -5.24 -0.60 -0.13
C VAL A 96 -5.42 -1.20 -1.52
N LEU A 97 -5.33 -0.37 -2.56
CA LEU A 97 -5.47 -0.82 -3.94
C LEU A 97 -4.35 -1.78 -4.33
N ALA A 98 -3.11 -1.56 -3.88
CA ALA A 98 -2.02 -2.50 -4.08
C ALA A 98 -2.27 -3.85 -3.41
N GLY A 99 -2.78 -3.88 -2.17
CA GLY A 99 -3.14 -5.11 -1.48
C GLY A 99 -4.25 -5.89 -2.21
N LEU A 100 -5.31 -5.20 -2.64
CA LEU A 100 -6.38 -5.81 -3.44
C LEU A 100 -5.88 -6.33 -4.79
N THR A 101 -5.02 -5.57 -5.46
CA THR A 101 -4.40 -5.97 -6.73
C THR A 101 -3.52 -7.20 -6.53
N TRP A 102 -2.74 -7.24 -5.45
CA TRP A 102 -1.89 -8.38 -5.13
C TRP A 102 -2.72 -9.64 -4.85
N LEU A 103 -3.80 -9.54 -4.07
CA LEU A 103 -4.71 -10.66 -3.84
C LEU A 103 -5.35 -11.17 -5.15
N ALA A 104 -5.74 -10.25 -6.04
CA ALA A 104 -6.27 -10.59 -7.36
C ALA A 104 -5.24 -11.27 -8.28
N ILE A 105 -3.93 -11.01 -8.08
CA ILE A 105 -2.83 -11.68 -8.80
C ILE A 105 -2.47 -13.03 -8.14
N ALA A 106 -2.43 -13.08 -6.80
CA ALA A 106 -2.07 -14.26 -6.03
C ALA A 106 -3.10 -15.40 -6.19
N TRP A 107 -4.38 -15.06 -6.35
CA TRP A 107 -5.46 -16.03 -6.56
C TRP A 107 -5.31 -16.89 -7.83
N PRO A 108 -5.15 -16.32 -9.04
CA PRO A 108 -4.92 -17.14 -10.24
C PRO A 108 -3.56 -17.85 -10.20
N LEU A 109 -2.54 -17.28 -9.54
CA LEU A 109 -1.25 -17.95 -9.35
C LEU A 109 -1.41 -19.23 -8.54
N SER A 110 -2.20 -19.22 -7.45
CA SER A 110 -2.40 -20.42 -6.64
C SER A 110 -3.19 -21.51 -7.36
N ILE A 111 -4.08 -21.13 -8.29
CA ILE A 111 -4.77 -22.09 -9.16
C ILE A 111 -3.76 -22.71 -10.15
N LEU A 112 -2.92 -21.89 -10.80
CA LEU A 112 -1.94 -22.36 -11.79
C LEU A 112 -0.85 -23.25 -11.17
N PHE A 113 -0.44 -22.98 -9.93
CA PHE A 113 0.61 -23.74 -9.23
C PHE A 113 0.07 -24.78 -8.24
N GLY A 114 -1.23 -24.75 -7.92
CA GLY A 114 -1.89 -25.70 -7.04
C GLY A 114 -2.50 -26.91 -7.73
N THR A 115 -2.53 -26.95 -9.08
CA THR A 115 -3.01 -28.10 -9.87
C THR A 115 -1.86 -28.93 -10.48
N GLY A 116 -0.76 -29.11 -9.76
CA GLY A 116 0.22 -30.16 -10.06
C GLY A 116 -0.16 -31.47 -9.36
N PRO A 117 0.05 -32.65 -9.99
CA PRO A 117 -0.42 -33.95 -9.50
C PRO A 117 0.11 -34.32 -8.11
#